data_AF-A0A7Y5X2F0-F1
#
_entry.id   AF-A0A7Y5X2F0-F1
#
_cell.length_a   1.000
_cell.length_b   1.000
_cell.length_c   1.000
_cell.angle_alpha   90.00
_cell.angle_beta   90.00
_cell.angle_gamma   90.00
#
_symmetry.space_group_name_H-M   'P 1'
#
loop_
_entity.id
_entity.type
_entity.pdbx_description
1 polymer ?
#
loop_
_entity_poly.entity_id
_entity_poly.type
_entity_poly.pdbx_seq_one_letter_code
_entity_poly.pdbx_strand_id
1 'polypeptide(L)'
;MKRLAVSAIGALALAAVLAATVSAGPGGQRRIEVAWYQGHEVTFLQPSLFSANPNGGTLACFGLGPDLAGIDRPTQPLYVIFDATATQDHCDGQPNVLRHDHVLPVAPGDPGYTGAWRLVLLVEGTPGSIDLAVNPITSAAQVQAALAAGTLLDVTSALAPGGPVTMIAPVIGGS
;
A
#
# COMPACT_ATOMS: atom_id res chain seq x y z
N MET A 1 -8.69 32.18 -39.68
CA MET A 1 -9.57 31.22 -38.98
C MET A 1 -8.71 30.21 -38.23
N LYS A 2 -9.08 29.95 -36.97
CA LYS A 2 -8.67 28.85 -36.09
C LYS A 2 -7.21 28.79 -35.60
N ARG A 3 -7.09 29.26 -34.35
CA ARG A 3 -6.14 28.85 -33.30
C ARG A 3 -6.07 27.32 -33.20
N LEU A 4 -4.92 26.78 -32.78
CA LEU A 4 -4.81 26.00 -31.54
C LEU A 4 -3.33 25.65 -31.28
N ALA A 5 -2.83 26.23 -30.20
CA ALA A 5 -1.66 25.76 -29.48
C ALA A 5 -1.93 24.33 -28.98
N VAL A 6 -0.93 23.46 -29.07
CA VAL A 6 -0.89 22.23 -28.29
C VAL A 6 0.34 22.31 -27.40
N SER A 7 0.05 22.32 -26.11
CA SER A 7 0.93 22.49 -24.98
C SER A 7 2.06 21.47 -24.96
N ALA A 8 3.25 21.95 -24.60
CA ALA A 8 4.37 21.11 -24.20
C ALA A 8 3.95 20.28 -22.97
N ILE A 9 3.93 18.96 -23.14
CA ILE A 9 3.74 18.01 -22.05
C ILE A 9 5.03 18.02 -21.23
N GLY A 10 4.92 18.47 -19.99
CA GLY A 10 6.01 18.46 -19.02
C GLY A 10 6.42 17.03 -18.69
N ALA A 11 7.70 16.74 -18.87
CA ALA A 11 8.33 15.53 -18.36
C ALA A 11 8.41 15.61 -16.84
N LEU A 12 7.76 14.68 -16.13
CA LEU A 12 8.04 14.42 -14.71
C LEU A 12 8.82 13.12 -14.59
N ALA A 13 9.88 13.18 -13.79
CA ALA A 13 11.02 12.29 -13.78
C ALA A 13 10.65 10.84 -13.41
N LEU A 14 10.91 9.92 -14.35
CA LEU A 14 10.99 8.49 -14.10
C LEU A 14 12.34 8.19 -13.42
N ALA A 15 12.47 8.55 -12.14
CA ALA A 15 13.66 8.24 -11.37
C ALA A 15 13.65 6.76 -10.94
N ALA A 16 14.34 5.94 -11.73
CA ALA A 16 14.95 4.65 -11.38
C ALA A 16 14.22 3.80 -10.32
N VAL A 17 13.21 3.04 -10.76
CA VAL A 17 12.85 1.78 -10.09
C VAL A 17 14.01 0.81 -10.36
N LEU A 18 15.04 0.85 -9.52
CA LEU A 18 16.04 -0.21 -9.47
C LEU A 18 15.29 -1.52 -9.25
N ALA A 19 15.48 -2.48 -10.15
CA ALA A 19 15.08 -3.86 -9.95
C ALA A 19 15.65 -4.30 -8.60
N ALA A 20 14.78 -4.37 -7.58
CA ALA A 20 15.17 -4.82 -6.26
C ALA A 20 15.56 -6.30 -6.38
N THR A 21 16.85 -6.58 -6.31
CA THR A 21 17.35 -7.93 -6.13
C THR A 21 16.86 -8.43 -4.78
N VAL A 22 16.01 -9.46 -4.79
CA VAL A 22 15.50 -10.11 -3.58
C VAL A 22 16.70 -10.68 -2.81
N SER A 23 16.98 -10.11 -1.63
CA SER A 23 18.06 -10.53 -0.73
C SER A 23 17.46 -10.83 0.64
N ALA A 24 17.58 -12.07 1.11
CA ALA A 24 17.13 -12.48 2.44
C ALA A 24 18.12 -11.98 3.50
N GLY A 25 17.69 -11.02 4.33
CA GLY A 25 18.46 -10.53 5.49
C GLY A 25 18.35 -11.44 6.71
N PRO A 26 19.24 -11.30 7.71
CA PRO A 26 19.14 -12.03 8.97
C PRO A 26 17.88 -11.56 9.71
N GLY A 27 17.05 -12.51 10.15
CA GLY A 27 15.95 -12.34 11.12
C GLY A 27 15.95 -11.02 11.92
N GLY A 28 14.88 -10.24 11.85
CA GLY A 28 14.73 -8.98 12.58
C GLY A 28 13.33 -8.79 13.16
N GLN A 29 13.11 -7.63 13.77
CA GLN A 29 12.05 -7.43 14.77
C GLN A 29 10.62 -7.47 14.20
N ARG A 30 9.65 -7.79 15.06
CA ARG A 30 8.21 -7.69 14.75
C ARG A 30 7.85 -6.23 14.43
N ARG A 31 7.12 -5.99 13.34
CA ARG A 31 6.64 -4.65 12.97
C ARG A 31 5.13 -4.59 13.08
N ILE A 32 4.66 -3.61 13.85
CA ILE A 32 3.24 -3.28 13.99
C ILE A 32 3.01 -2.04 13.14
N GLU A 33 2.00 -2.08 12.29
CA GLU A 33 1.59 -0.93 11.50
C GLU A 33 0.18 -0.50 11.85
N VAL A 34 -0.07 0.79 11.66
CA VAL A 34 -1.39 1.40 11.79
C VAL A 34 -2.11 1.30 10.45
N ALA A 35 -3.43 1.19 10.52
CA ALA A 35 -4.34 1.27 9.39
C ALA A 35 -5.65 1.92 9.79
N TRP A 36 -6.38 2.40 8.80
CA TRP A 36 -7.76 2.83 8.96
C TRP A 36 -8.73 1.69 8.67
N TYR A 37 -9.76 1.56 9.49
CA TYR A 37 -10.90 0.70 9.27
C TYR A 37 -12.18 1.43 9.68
N GLN A 38 -13.06 1.73 8.71
CA GLN A 38 -14.35 2.40 8.95
C GLN A 38 -14.27 3.68 9.80
N GLY A 39 -13.22 4.48 9.62
CA GLY A 39 -13.01 5.72 10.39
C GLY A 39 -12.21 5.55 11.68
N HIS A 40 -11.84 4.32 12.05
CA HIS A 40 -11.09 4.01 13.26
C HIS A 40 -9.67 3.56 12.93
N GLU A 41 -8.72 3.92 13.78
CA GLU A 41 -7.38 3.35 13.72
C GLU A 41 -7.39 1.92 14.27
N VAL A 42 -6.79 1.02 13.51
CA VAL A 42 -6.49 -0.34 13.92
C VAL A 42 -5.01 -0.59 13.71
N THR A 43 -4.49 -1.61 14.37
CA THR A 43 -3.11 -2.06 14.21
C THR A 43 -3.09 -3.48 13.69
N PHE A 44 -2.19 -3.74 12.75
CA PHE A 44 -1.95 -5.07 12.25
C PHE A 44 -0.49 -5.44 12.39
N LEU A 45 -0.25 -6.71 12.63
CA LEU A 45 1.08 -7.27 12.67
C LEU A 45 1.50 -7.56 11.24
N GLN A 46 2.48 -6.83 10.73
CA GLN A 46 3.12 -7.25 9.49
C GLN A 46 3.78 -8.60 9.73
N PRO A 47 3.67 -9.54 8.77
CA PRO A 47 4.43 -10.76 8.84
C PRO A 47 5.91 -10.36 8.94
N SER A 48 6.65 -11.09 9.77
CA SER A 48 8.05 -10.81 10.08
C SER A 48 8.79 -10.37 8.81
N LEU A 49 9.36 -9.16 8.86
CA LEU A 49 10.30 -8.58 7.89
C LEU A 49 11.46 -9.52 7.48
N PHE A 50 11.55 -10.71 8.08
CA PHE A 50 12.69 -11.60 8.02
C PHE A 50 12.29 -13.07 8.19
N SER A 51 11.43 -13.55 7.30
CA SER A 51 11.35 -14.98 7.04
C SER A 51 12.75 -15.50 6.67
N ALA A 52 13.21 -16.60 7.27
CA ALA A 52 14.42 -17.30 6.83
C ALA A 52 14.25 -17.95 5.43
N ASN A 53 13.05 -17.82 4.84
CA ASN A 53 12.69 -18.34 3.54
C ASN A 53 12.96 -17.28 2.45
N PRO A 54 13.85 -17.55 1.47
CA PRO A 54 14.28 -16.60 0.43
C PRO A 54 13.19 -16.16 -0.56
N ASN A 55 11.98 -16.70 -0.46
CA ASN A 55 10.83 -16.20 -1.21
C ASN A 55 10.09 -15.06 -0.48
N GLY A 56 10.63 -14.55 0.62
CA GLY A 56 10.07 -13.41 1.34
C GLY A 56 10.23 -12.12 0.55
N GLY A 57 9.27 -11.84 -0.32
CA GLY A 57 9.24 -10.63 -1.12
C GLY A 57 9.25 -9.38 -0.24
N THR A 58 9.86 -8.33 -0.75
CA THR A 58 9.71 -6.97 -0.20
C THR A 58 9.04 -6.10 -1.25
N LEU A 59 8.17 -5.20 -0.80
CA LEU A 59 7.60 -4.13 -1.62
C LEU A 59 7.80 -2.83 -0.86
N ALA A 60 8.50 -1.85 -1.43
CA ALA A 60 8.99 -0.70 -0.66
C ALA A 60 9.75 -1.17 0.61
N CYS A 61 9.34 -0.77 1.82
CA CYS A 61 9.88 -1.29 3.08
C CYS A 61 9.07 -2.43 3.71
N PHE A 62 8.01 -2.90 3.04
CA PHE A 62 7.17 -3.96 3.56
C PHE A 62 7.88 -5.30 3.45
N GLY A 63 7.99 -6.02 4.56
CA GLY A 63 8.20 -7.46 4.53
C GLY A 63 6.88 -8.15 4.24
N LEU A 64 6.78 -8.84 3.11
CA LEU A 64 5.52 -9.51 2.71
C LEU A 64 5.31 -10.86 3.41
N GLY A 65 6.30 -11.31 4.19
CA GLY A 65 6.28 -12.61 4.85
C GLY A 65 6.68 -13.74 3.91
N PRO A 66 6.42 -15.01 4.26
CA PRO A 66 6.74 -16.13 3.39
C PRO A 66 5.95 -16.04 2.08
N ASP A 67 6.53 -16.54 1.00
CA ASP A 67 5.81 -16.75 -0.25
C ASP A 67 4.61 -17.68 -0.05
N LEU A 68 3.47 -17.20 -0.50
CA LEU A 68 2.19 -17.88 -0.40
C LEU A 68 1.79 -18.48 -1.75
N ALA A 69 2.70 -18.56 -2.74
CA ALA A 69 2.46 -19.23 -4.00
C ALA A 69 1.93 -20.66 -3.75
N GLY A 70 0.75 -20.96 -4.28
CA GLY A 70 0.07 -22.25 -4.10
C GLY A 70 -0.80 -22.37 -2.85
N ILE A 71 -0.84 -21.36 -1.97
CA ILE A 71 -1.82 -21.28 -0.88
C ILE A 71 -3.08 -20.58 -1.40
N ASP A 72 -4.18 -21.32 -1.48
CA ASP A 72 -5.50 -20.76 -1.80
C ASP A 72 -6.19 -20.30 -0.51
N ARG A 73 -5.85 -19.08 -0.07
CA ARG A 73 -6.52 -18.41 1.05
C ARG A 73 -7.30 -17.20 0.50
N PRO A 74 -8.60 -17.08 0.80
CA PRO A 74 -9.37 -15.91 0.39
C PRO A 74 -8.72 -14.62 0.91
N THR A 75 -8.45 -13.69 0.01
CA THR A 75 -7.86 -12.38 0.32
C THR A 75 -8.88 -11.26 0.22
N GLN A 76 -8.69 -10.22 1.04
CA GLN A 76 -9.38 -8.94 0.90
C GLN A 76 -8.39 -7.87 0.44
N PRO A 77 -8.83 -6.78 -0.21
CA PRO A 77 -7.89 -5.71 -0.54
C PRO A 77 -7.35 -5.05 0.73
N LEU A 78 -6.07 -4.74 0.73
CA LEU A 78 -5.46 -3.76 1.63
C LEU A 78 -5.04 -2.59 0.75
N TYR A 79 -5.73 -1.46 0.89
CA TYR A 79 -5.39 -0.27 0.11
C TYR A 79 -4.20 0.42 0.76
N VAL A 80 -3.17 0.68 -0.05
CA VAL A 80 -1.95 1.38 0.36
C VAL A 80 -1.91 2.68 -0.44
N ILE A 81 -2.12 3.81 0.22
CA ILE A 81 -2.15 5.13 -0.43
C ILE A 81 -0.80 5.79 -0.21
N PHE A 82 0.04 5.83 -1.25
CA PHE A 82 1.31 6.54 -1.22
C PHE A 82 1.10 8.03 -1.45
N ASP A 83 1.52 8.83 -0.47
CA ASP A 83 1.46 10.28 -0.53
C ASP A 83 2.44 10.90 0.46
N ALA A 84 2.97 12.09 0.17
CA ALA A 84 3.91 12.77 1.07
C ALA A 84 3.26 13.19 2.40
N THR A 85 1.94 13.40 2.41
CA THR A 85 1.14 13.83 3.56
C THR A 85 0.56 12.67 4.37
N ALA A 86 0.68 11.43 3.90
CA ALA A 86 0.20 10.24 4.62
C ALA A 86 0.72 10.19 6.06
N THR A 87 -0.06 9.69 7.01
CA THR A 87 0.18 9.86 8.45
C THR A 87 0.67 8.61 9.16
N GLN A 88 0.46 7.41 8.61
CA GLN A 88 0.62 6.16 9.34
C GLN A 88 2.04 5.59 9.32
N ASP A 89 2.62 5.41 8.14
CA ASP A 89 3.93 4.76 8.06
C ASP A 89 4.93 5.51 7.18
N HIS A 90 6.17 5.45 7.64
CA HIS A 90 7.35 5.83 6.90
C HIS A 90 8.30 4.65 6.98
N CYS A 91 8.92 4.30 5.85
CA CYS A 91 9.97 3.31 5.82
C CYS A 91 11.15 3.77 6.68
N ASP A 92 11.13 3.40 7.96
CA ASP A 92 11.95 3.97 9.04
C ASP A 92 13.40 4.20 8.60
N GLY A 93 13.81 5.46 8.52
CA GLY A 93 15.18 5.86 8.14
C GLY A 93 15.46 5.93 6.64
N GLN A 94 14.47 5.76 5.76
CA GLN A 94 14.60 5.94 4.32
C GLN A 94 13.89 7.22 3.86
N PRO A 95 14.56 8.39 3.93
CA PRO A 95 13.94 9.70 3.67
C PRO A 95 13.40 9.86 2.24
N ASN A 96 13.78 8.97 1.32
CA ASN A 96 13.41 9.01 -0.08
C ASN A 96 12.24 8.09 -0.43
N VAL A 97 11.65 7.37 0.54
CA VAL A 97 10.48 6.52 0.30
C VAL A 97 9.21 7.27 0.71
N LEU A 98 8.22 7.28 -0.19
CA LEU A 98 6.94 7.92 0.05
C LEU A 98 6.25 7.30 1.27
N ARG A 99 5.72 8.16 2.12
CA ARG A 99 4.85 7.77 3.23
C ARG A 99 3.58 7.13 2.66
N HIS A 100 2.90 6.35 3.48
CA HIS A 100 1.64 5.76 3.05
C HIS A 100 0.67 5.53 4.20
N ASP A 101 -0.61 5.54 3.85
CA ASP A 101 -1.71 5.13 4.73
C ASP A 101 -2.30 3.81 4.23
N HIS A 102 -2.64 2.96 5.18
CA HIS A 102 -3.38 1.72 5.00
C HIS A 102 -4.86 1.93 5.24
N VAL A 103 -5.69 1.34 4.37
CA VAL A 103 -7.13 1.28 4.57
C VAL A 103 -7.61 -0.16 4.39
N LEU A 104 -8.30 -0.67 5.41
CA LEU A 104 -8.84 -2.01 5.48
C LEU A 104 -10.35 -1.97 5.20
N PRO A 105 -10.89 -2.86 4.34
CA PRO A 105 -12.32 -3.02 4.13
C PRO A 105 -12.98 -3.91 5.19
N VAL A 106 -12.19 -4.77 5.85
CA VAL A 106 -12.65 -5.76 6.83
C VAL A 106 -11.68 -5.87 8.01
N ALA A 107 -12.19 -6.28 9.17
CA ALA A 107 -11.45 -6.52 10.40
C ALA A 107 -11.94 -7.81 11.10
N PRO A 108 -11.29 -8.29 12.18
CA PRO A 108 -11.74 -9.46 12.92
C PRO A 108 -13.21 -9.34 13.35
N GLY A 109 -14.02 -10.32 12.97
CA GLY A 109 -15.47 -10.34 13.20
C GLY A 109 -16.30 -10.08 11.94
N ASP A 110 -15.70 -9.51 10.89
CA ASP A 110 -16.39 -9.27 9.64
C ASP A 110 -16.48 -10.52 8.76
N PRO A 111 -17.57 -10.70 7.99
CA PRO A 111 -17.63 -11.67 6.92
C PRO A 111 -16.49 -11.49 5.92
N GLY A 112 -15.73 -12.56 5.69
CA GLY A 112 -14.63 -12.56 4.71
C GLY A 112 -13.28 -12.06 5.26
N TYR A 113 -13.19 -11.70 6.54
CA TYR A 113 -11.90 -11.46 7.18
C TYR A 113 -11.12 -12.77 7.36
N THR A 114 -9.92 -12.81 6.78
CA THR A 114 -8.99 -13.94 6.95
C THR A 114 -7.62 -13.47 7.43
N GLY A 115 -7.38 -12.17 7.60
CA GLY A 115 -6.04 -11.62 7.80
C GLY A 115 -5.09 -11.81 6.60
N ALA A 116 -5.61 -12.28 5.46
CA ALA A 116 -4.89 -12.34 4.20
C ALA A 116 -5.32 -11.17 3.31
N TRP A 117 -4.33 -10.46 2.79
CA TRP A 117 -4.52 -9.23 2.04
C TRP A 117 -3.96 -9.36 0.63
N ARG A 118 -4.64 -8.71 -0.31
CA ARG A 118 -4.09 -8.36 -1.62
C ARG A 118 -3.83 -6.87 -1.62
N LEU A 119 -2.60 -6.46 -1.85
CA LEU A 119 -2.28 -5.03 -1.89
C LEU A 119 -2.90 -4.38 -3.12
N VAL A 120 -3.51 -3.23 -2.90
CA VAL A 120 -3.96 -2.31 -3.94
C VAL A 120 -3.19 -1.02 -3.72
N LEU A 121 -2.28 -0.71 -4.64
CA LEU A 121 -1.30 0.36 -4.51
C LEU A 121 -1.85 1.60 -5.21
N LEU A 122 -2.04 2.66 -4.43
CA LEU A 122 -2.73 3.88 -4.86
C LEU A 122 -1.80 5.07 -4.74
N VAL A 123 -1.93 5.99 -5.69
CA VAL A 123 -1.27 7.31 -5.68
C VAL A 123 -2.29 8.38 -6.01
N GLU A 124 -1.99 9.63 -5.71
CA GLU A 124 -2.80 10.75 -6.16
C GLU A 124 -2.82 10.86 -7.69
N GLY A 125 -4.00 11.19 -8.26
CA GLY A 125 -4.17 11.33 -9.70
C GLY A 125 -3.69 12.67 -10.25
N THR A 126 -3.65 13.70 -9.42
CA THR A 126 -3.08 15.01 -9.73
C THR A 126 -2.22 15.47 -8.55
N PRO A 127 -0.98 15.95 -8.77
CA PRO A 127 -0.11 16.37 -7.68
C PRO A 127 -0.73 17.41 -6.75
N GLY A 128 -0.71 17.15 -5.45
CA GLY A 128 -1.33 17.97 -4.40
C GLY A 128 -2.87 17.94 -4.39
N SER A 129 -3.50 16.94 -5.00
CA SER A 129 -4.97 16.83 -5.03
C SER A 129 -5.55 16.21 -3.75
N ILE A 130 -4.70 15.57 -2.95
CA ILE A 130 -5.03 15.05 -1.64
C ILE A 130 -4.09 15.64 -0.59
N ASP A 131 -4.61 15.70 0.64
CA ASP A 131 -3.83 15.96 1.84
C ASP A 131 -4.39 15.03 2.92
N LEU A 132 -3.70 13.91 3.15
CA LEU A 132 -4.12 12.88 4.10
C LEU A 132 -3.91 13.30 5.55
N ALA A 133 -3.05 14.30 5.81
CA ALA A 133 -2.89 14.86 7.15
C ALA A 133 -4.07 15.74 7.57
N VAL A 134 -4.75 16.36 6.60
CA VAL A 134 -5.92 17.22 6.84
C VAL A 134 -7.24 16.48 6.60
N ASN A 135 -7.34 15.72 5.52
CA ASN A 135 -8.53 14.99 5.09
C ASN A 135 -8.19 13.51 4.86
N PRO A 136 -8.03 12.72 5.93
CA PRO A 136 -7.64 11.32 5.80
C PRO A 136 -8.73 10.50 5.10
N ILE A 137 -8.29 9.53 4.30
CA ILE A 137 -9.15 8.50 3.72
C ILE A 137 -9.15 7.32 4.67
N THR A 138 -10.25 7.11 5.39
CA THR A 138 -10.30 6.22 6.56
C THR A 138 -11.22 5.01 6.39
N SER A 139 -11.79 4.81 5.20
CA SER A 139 -12.68 3.70 4.90
C SER A 139 -12.55 3.25 3.44
N ALA A 140 -12.81 1.97 3.19
CA ALA A 140 -12.82 1.43 1.83
C ALA A 140 -13.84 2.15 0.92
N ALA A 141 -14.96 2.60 1.47
CA ALA A 141 -15.95 3.37 0.71
C ALA A 141 -15.38 4.70 0.20
N GLN A 142 -14.60 5.41 1.03
CA GLN A 142 -13.92 6.63 0.62
C GLN A 142 -12.83 6.35 -0.42
N VAL A 143 -12.06 5.26 -0.27
CA VAL A 143 -11.09 4.84 -1.29
C VAL A 143 -11.77 4.65 -2.64
N GLN A 144 -12.88 3.90 -2.66
CA GLN A 144 -13.63 3.63 -3.89
C GLN A 144 -14.22 4.91 -4.50
N ALA A 145 -14.71 5.83 -3.67
CA ALA A 145 -15.17 7.14 -4.14
C ALA A 145 -14.03 7.97 -4.75
N ALA A 146 -12.85 7.98 -4.14
CA ALA A 146 -11.68 8.69 -4.64
C ALA A 146 -11.14 8.10 -5.96
N LEU A 147 -11.18 6.76 -6.09
CA LEU A 147 -10.88 6.06 -7.35
C LEU A 147 -11.87 6.43 -8.45
N ALA A 148 -13.18 6.40 -8.15
CA ALA A 148 -14.22 6.75 -9.10
C ALA A 148 -14.15 8.22 -9.55
N ALA A 149 -13.70 9.11 -8.67
CA ALA A 149 -13.48 10.52 -8.96
C ALA A 149 -12.16 10.80 -9.71
N GLY A 150 -11.26 9.82 -9.84
CA GLY A 150 -9.92 10.00 -10.41
C GLY A 150 -8.95 10.77 -9.51
N THR A 151 -9.30 10.98 -8.24
CA THR A 151 -8.44 11.61 -7.22
C THR A 151 -7.36 10.63 -6.76
N LEU A 152 -7.67 9.34 -6.71
CA LEU A 152 -6.69 8.26 -6.59
C LEU A 152 -6.60 7.47 -7.89
N LEU A 153 -5.40 6.96 -8.18
CA LEU A 153 -5.13 6.05 -9.29
C LEU A 153 -4.57 4.73 -8.75
N ASP A 154 -5.11 3.62 -9.27
CA ASP A 154 -4.54 2.29 -9.02
C ASP A 154 -3.32 2.07 -9.91
N VAL A 155 -2.15 1.95 -9.26
CA VAL A 155 -0.85 1.72 -9.90
C VAL A 155 -0.31 0.31 -9.58
N THR A 156 -1.15 -0.59 -9.07
CA THR A 156 -0.75 -1.94 -8.65
C THR A 156 -0.05 -2.70 -9.77
N SER A 157 -0.60 -2.66 -10.99
CA SER A 157 -0.01 -3.37 -12.14
C SER A 157 1.35 -2.82 -12.57
N ALA A 158 1.59 -1.52 -12.37
CA ALA A 158 2.86 -0.88 -12.70
C ALA A 158 3.94 -1.20 -11.66
N LEU A 159 3.56 -1.29 -10.38
CA LEU A 159 4.48 -1.53 -9.27
C LEU A 159 4.65 -3.02 -8.93
N ALA A 160 3.72 -3.87 -9.38
CA ALA A 160 3.77 -5.32 -9.22
C ALA A 160 3.47 -6.05 -10.55
N PRO A 161 4.37 -5.92 -11.55
CA PRO A 161 4.14 -6.47 -12.90
C PRO A 161 4.09 -8.01 -12.93
N GLY A 162 4.59 -8.68 -11.90
CA GLY A 162 4.52 -10.14 -11.72
C GLY A 162 3.17 -10.66 -11.22
N GLY A 163 2.22 -9.77 -10.93
CA GLY A 163 0.90 -10.12 -10.40
C GLY A 163 0.62 -9.46 -9.06
N PRO A 164 -0.61 -9.63 -8.53
CA PRO A 164 -1.02 -8.99 -7.28
C PRO A 164 -0.17 -9.44 -6.10
N VAL A 165 0.28 -8.48 -5.30
CA VAL A 165 1.05 -8.77 -4.08
C VAL A 165 0.09 -9.24 -2.99
N THR A 166 0.39 -10.39 -2.39
CA THR A 166 -0.41 -10.95 -1.30
C THR A 166 0.41 -11.09 -0.03
N MET A 167 -0.18 -10.82 1.13
CA MET A 167 0.48 -10.97 2.44
C MET A 167 -0.49 -11.46 3.51
N ILE A 168 0.03 -12.09 4.57
CA ILE A 168 -0.73 -12.40 5.78
C ILE A 168 -0.35 -11.40 6.87
N ALA A 169 -1.29 -10.58 7.31
CA ALA A 169 -1.04 -9.55 8.30
C ALA A 169 -2.25 -9.42 9.24
N PRO A 170 -2.31 -10.19 10.33
CA PRO A 170 -3.49 -10.17 11.20
C PRO A 170 -3.61 -8.81 11.88
N VAL A 171 -4.82 -8.24 11.89
CA VAL A 171 -5.21 -7.15 12.78
C VAL A 171 -5.13 -7.66 14.22
N ILE A 172 -4.41 -6.94 15.07
CA ILE A 172 -4.09 -7.34 16.45
C ILE A 172 -4.65 -6.37 17.52
N GLY A 173 -5.20 -5.23 17.11
CA GLY A 173 -5.79 -4.26 18.03
C GLY A 173 -6.42 -3.08 17.30
N GLY A 174 -7.15 -2.25 18.05
CA GLY A 174 -7.87 -1.08 17.56
C GLY A 174 -8.88 -0.61 18.59
N SER A 175 -9.29 0.65 18.52
CA SER A 175 -10.21 1.32 19.46
C SER A 175 -11.47 1.84 18.78
#